data_AF-A0A1H8YQI0-F1
#
_entry.id   AF-A0A1H8YQI0-F1
#
_cell.length_a   1.000
_cell.length_b   1.000
_cell.length_c   1.000
_cell.angle_alpha   90.00
_cell.angle_beta   90.00
_cell.angle_gamma   90.00
#
_symmetry.space_group_name_H-M   'P 1'
#
loop_
_entity.id
_entity.type
_entity.pdbx_description
1 polymer ?
#
loop_
_entity_poly.entity_id
_entity_poly.type
_entity_poly.pdbx_seq_one_letter_code
_entity_poly.pdbx_strand_id
1 'polypeptide(L)'
;MDFTAPANLHLAWLSALDFLRLNATRVWTHLMDSGVGFTLPTAVATLTSNEARARHLAAAERGRLGAAALYHLNEEATAAALATDLAPCDLAGIVPAPAGMVMWATPPCTTDTGVPIVAASWGEAEDGGLWITWWSDNAAAAIRLGDDVDALLQVNGYLGYDRETHIVPRSWPAQADDPAHPLHDFYQAVISTWAAMASGSVSVTAELVAPKPLRKQGARMNVTIPPVCCLGASAPAGVGMHHGSETEGQDEAFAQIRDGELDRQYRWIPELYRATARRLHMLEQQLENRVPGMVEHLLQAAADRGDWPSWCWMPITRILELLAERFPPTGSMIDLLEHQRLAAVLAAVGSWRASGRPLVNIHDQLVPRFEAAADTLPGDLPGRWVVPCIYLTSETPSGAAGLFVHLEWDAAERRTELRFLLDHDPVGGLDSLQVQPVHLTGQTVRDALAATWAATAMRANVLAGNDAVPVTGPGTAFGDTVDRQASHLGVFVAIADFAASDSALFTDARVVLGRGDARTWPPAPGTKQAPQLWLAADRTMSS
;
A
#
# COMPACT_ATOMS: atom_id res chain seq x y z
N MET A 1 -6.48 -2.55 -3.96
CA MET A 1 -5.78 -3.42 -4.94
C MET A 1 -4.43 -2.79 -5.21
N ASP A 2 -3.37 -3.58 -5.31
CA ASP A 2 -2.04 -3.03 -5.65
C ASP A 2 -1.91 -2.87 -7.17
N PHE A 3 -1.93 -1.64 -7.68
CA PHE A 3 -1.76 -1.35 -9.11
C PHE A 3 -0.28 -1.34 -9.57
N THR A 4 0.68 -1.45 -8.65
CA THR A 4 2.11 -1.57 -8.98
C THR A 4 2.47 -2.96 -9.51
N ALA A 5 1.70 -3.99 -9.14
CA ALA A 5 1.91 -5.35 -9.61
C ALA A 5 1.25 -5.58 -10.99
N PRO A 6 2.01 -5.92 -12.06
CA PRO A 6 1.45 -6.13 -13.39
C PRO A 6 0.41 -7.27 -13.44
N ALA A 7 0.54 -8.27 -12.55
CA ALA A 7 -0.42 -9.37 -12.43
C ALA A 7 -1.84 -8.91 -12.06
N ASN A 8 -1.97 -7.76 -11.39
CA ASN A 8 -3.26 -7.22 -10.99
C ASN A 8 -3.99 -6.53 -12.17
N LEU A 9 -3.31 -6.23 -13.29
CA LEU A 9 -3.96 -5.66 -14.47
C LEU A 9 -5.03 -6.58 -15.04
N HIS A 10 -4.78 -7.90 -15.09
CA HIS A 10 -5.81 -8.85 -15.54
C HIS A 10 -7.05 -8.82 -14.66
N LEU A 11 -6.87 -8.68 -13.34
CA LEU A 11 -7.97 -8.64 -12.38
C LEU A 11 -8.75 -7.32 -12.50
N ALA A 12 -8.04 -6.18 -12.59
CA ALA A 12 -8.63 -4.86 -12.80
C ALA A 12 -9.44 -4.82 -14.11
N TRP A 13 -8.86 -5.31 -15.20
CA TRP A 13 -9.51 -5.39 -16.52
C TRP A 13 -10.75 -6.29 -16.52
N LEU A 14 -10.67 -7.50 -15.97
CA LEU A 14 -11.83 -8.39 -15.85
C LEU A 14 -12.93 -7.79 -14.97
N SER A 15 -12.55 -7.10 -13.89
CA SER A 15 -13.47 -6.44 -12.98
C SER A 15 -14.21 -5.30 -13.67
N ALA A 16 -13.50 -4.45 -14.45
CA ALA A 16 -14.11 -3.40 -15.25
C ALA A 16 -15.06 -3.96 -16.33
N LEU A 17 -14.68 -5.05 -17.01
CA LEU A 17 -15.57 -5.73 -17.95
C LEU A 17 -16.85 -6.28 -17.30
N ASP A 18 -16.75 -6.80 -16.08
CA ASP A 18 -17.93 -7.34 -15.38
C ASP A 18 -18.83 -6.21 -14.88
N PHE A 19 -18.25 -5.09 -14.40
CA PHE A 19 -18.98 -3.86 -14.12
C PHE A 19 -19.75 -3.35 -15.35
N LEU A 20 -19.08 -3.25 -16.50
CA LEU A 20 -19.72 -2.81 -17.76
C LEU A 20 -20.87 -3.73 -18.17
N ARG A 21 -20.75 -5.03 -17.89
CA ARG A 21 -21.76 -6.04 -18.21
C ARG A 21 -22.95 -6.00 -17.26
N LEU A 22 -22.73 -5.81 -15.96
CA LEU A 22 -23.74 -6.04 -14.93
C LEU A 22 -24.32 -4.75 -14.35
N ASN A 23 -23.51 -3.71 -14.22
CA ASN A 23 -23.82 -2.55 -13.37
C ASN A 23 -23.80 -1.21 -14.10
N ALA A 24 -22.96 -1.04 -15.13
CA ALA A 24 -22.72 0.27 -15.76
C ALA A 24 -24.00 0.91 -16.30
N THR A 25 -24.90 0.17 -16.97
CA THR A 25 -26.17 0.74 -17.47
C THR A 25 -26.97 1.39 -16.34
N ARG A 26 -27.13 0.71 -15.20
CA ARG A 26 -27.87 1.24 -14.05
C ARG A 26 -27.15 2.43 -13.42
N VAL A 27 -25.86 2.30 -13.16
CA VAL A 27 -25.05 3.34 -12.51
C VAL A 27 -25.01 4.60 -13.37
N TRP A 28 -24.73 4.48 -14.66
CA TRP A 28 -24.65 5.63 -15.55
C TRP A 28 -26.01 6.27 -15.84
N THR A 29 -27.10 5.50 -15.85
CA THR A 29 -28.45 6.08 -15.89
C THR A 29 -28.66 7.00 -14.69
N HIS A 30 -28.32 6.53 -13.48
CA HIS A 30 -28.44 7.31 -12.26
C HIS A 30 -27.55 8.58 -12.29
N LEU A 31 -26.31 8.46 -12.78
CA LEU A 31 -25.41 9.61 -12.95
C LEU A 31 -25.99 10.64 -13.94
N MET A 32 -26.48 10.19 -15.11
CA MET A 32 -27.11 11.06 -16.10
C MET A 32 -28.37 11.74 -15.55
N ASP A 33 -29.21 11.01 -14.81
CA ASP A 33 -30.39 11.56 -14.14
C ASP A 33 -30.01 12.59 -13.07
N SER A 34 -28.82 12.48 -12.48
CA SER A 34 -28.25 13.42 -11.53
C SER A 34 -27.48 14.59 -12.19
N GLY A 35 -27.52 14.68 -13.52
CA GLY A 35 -26.91 15.77 -14.28
C GLY A 35 -25.44 15.56 -14.67
N VAL A 36 -24.86 14.38 -14.44
CA VAL A 36 -23.51 14.06 -14.91
C VAL A 36 -23.54 13.91 -16.44
N GLY A 37 -22.68 14.68 -17.11
CA GLY A 37 -22.52 14.64 -18.56
C GLY A 37 -21.65 13.46 -19.01
N PHE A 38 -22.02 12.86 -20.14
CA PHE A 38 -21.21 11.89 -20.87
C PHE A 38 -20.95 12.43 -22.28
N THR A 39 -19.84 12.03 -22.88
CA THR A 39 -19.62 12.32 -24.30
C THR A 39 -20.51 11.36 -25.09
N LEU A 40 -21.44 11.87 -25.90
CA LEU A 40 -22.39 11.04 -26.64
C LEU A 40 -22.14 11.18 -28.15
N PRO A 41 -21.97 10.07 -28.90
CA PRO A 41 -22.06 10.12 -30.34
C PRO A 41 -23.41 10.72 -30.77
N THR A 42 -23.45 11.45 -31.88
CA THR A 42 -24.65 12.15 -32.35
C THR A 42 -25.87 11.22 -32.44
N ALA A 43 -25.68 9.98 -32.92
CA ALA A 43 -26.75 9.00 -32.98
C ALA A 43 -27.32 8.65 -31.58
N VAL A 44 -26.45 8.49 -30.58
CA VAL A 44 -26.81 8.15 -29.19
C VAL A 44 -27.47 9.32 -28.48
N ALA A 45 -27.01 10.55 -28.74
CA ALA A 45 -27.60 11.75 -28.17
C ALA A 45 -29.10 11.92 -28.51
N THR A 46 -29.54 11.39 -29.66
CA THR A 46 -30.96 11.42 -30.07
C THR A 46 -31.86 10.43 -29.35
N LEU A 47 -31.29 9.48 -28.59
CA LEU A 47 -32.08 8.52 -27.81
C LEU A 47 -32.87 9.26 -26.72
N THR A 48 -34.11 8.84 -26.51
CA THR A 48 -35.08 9.55 -25.66
C THR A 48 -34.92 9.28 -24.16
N SER A 49 -34.29 8.17 -23.75
CA SER A 49 -34.06 7.85 -22.33
C SER A 49 -32.57 7.75 -22.00
N ASN A 50 -32.22 8.20 -20.78
CA ASN A 50 -30.87 8.06 -20.24
C ASN A 50 -30.45 6.59 -20.11
N GLU A 51 -31.40 5.68 -19.81
CA GLU A 51 -31.11 4.25 -19.78
C GLU A 51 -30.67 3.71 -21.14
N ALA A 52 -31.30 4.15 -22.24
CA ALA A 52 -30.89 3.73 -23.58
C ALA A 52 -29.50 4.25 -23.94
N ARG A 53 -29.19 5.49 -23.57
CA ARG A 53 -27.85 6.10 -23.74
C ARG A 53 -26.80 5.36 -22.92
N ALA A 54 -27.04 5.16 -21.63
CA ALA A 54 -26.16 4.44 -20.72
C ALA A 54 -25.91 2.99 -21.17
N ARG A 55 -26.94 2.31 -21.68
CA ARG A 55 -26.81 0.95 -22.24
C ARG A 55 -25.91 0.95 -23.49
N HIS A 56 -26.07 1.93 -24.38
CA HIS A 56 -25.22 2.06 -25.57
C HIS A 56 -23.76 2.30 -25.18
N LEU A 57 -23.51 3.27 -24.29
CA LEU A 57 -22.16 3.56 -23.80
C LEU A 57 -21.52 2.33 -23.16
N ALA A 58 -22.26 1.62 -22.28
CA ALA A 58 -21.74 0.45 -21.58
C ALA A 58 -21.39 -0.68 -22.57
N ALA A 59 -22.22 -0.88 -23.61
CA ALA A 59 -21.95 -1.85 -24.65
C ALA A 59 -20.73 -1.47 -25.51
N ALA A 60 -20.60 -0.19 -25.87
CA ALA A 60 -19.48 0.33 -26.65
C ALA A 60 -18.15 0.21 -25.89
N GLU A 61 -18.11 0.65 -24.63
CA GLU A 61 -16.90 0.55 -23.80
C GLU A 61 -16.54 -0.90 -23.51
N ARG A 62 -17.53 -1.78 -23.27
CA ARG A 62 -17.27 -3.22 -23.14
C ARG A 62 -16.66 -3.81 -24.41
N GLY A 63 -17.10 -3.36 -25.58
CA GLY A 63 -16.54 -3.77 -26.87
C GLY A 63 -15.07 -3.38 -27.00
N ARG A 64 -14.75 -2.10 -26.71
CA ARG A 64 -13.36 -1.59 -26.73
C ARG A 64 -12.48 -2.32 -25.72
N LEU A 65 -12.92 -2.39 -24.47
CA LEU A 65 -12.16 -3.01 -23.40
C LEU A 65 -11.99 -4.53 -23.62
N GLY A 66 -12.98 -5.21 -24.18
CA GLY A 66 -12.90 -6.64 -24.52
C GLY A 66 -11.91 -6.96 -25.63
N ALA A 67 -11.56 -5.97 -26.47
CA ALA A 67 -10.56 -6.08 -27.53
C ALA A 67 -9.21 -5.43 -27.18
N ALA A 68 -9.06 -4.90 -25.95
CA ALA A 68 -7.91 -4.11 -25.56
C ALA A 68 -6.62 -4.95 -25.47
N ALA A 69 -5.53 -4.45 -26.04
CA ALA A 69 -4.18 -4.83 -25.62
C ALA A 69 -3.88 -4.25 -24.23
N LEU A 70 -3.21 -5.00 -23.36
CA LEU A 70 -2.97 -4.59 -21.97
C LEU A 70 -1.52 -4.18 -21.75
N TYR A 71 -1.34 -3.00 -21.15
CA TYR A 71 -0.03 -2.42 -20.86
C TYR A 71 0.05 -2.05 -19.38
N HIS A 72 1.15 -2.41 -18.74
CA HIS A 72 1.44 -2.00 -17.37
C HIS A 72 2.76 -1.24 -17.33
N LEU A 73 2.78 -0.05 -16.73
CA LEU A 73 4.00 0.72 -16.51
C LEU A 73 4.40 0.57 -15.04
N ASN A 74 5.63 0.11 -14.80
CA ASN A 74 6.23 0.22 -13.47
C ASN A 74 6.55 1.69 -13.14
N GLU A 75 7.00 1.97 -11.91
CA GLU A 75 7.26 3.35 -11.45
C GLU A 75 8.26 4.10 -12.35
N GLU A 76 9.36 3.44 -12.73
CA GLU A 76 10.38 4.02 -13.61
C GLU A 76 9.85 4.31 -15.01
N ALA A 77 9.07 3.38 -15.58
CA ALA A 77 8.45 3.55 -16.89
C ALA A 77 7.40 4.66 -16.87
N THR A 78 6.62 4.79 -15.80
CA THR A 78 5.68 5.89 -15.63
C THR A 78 6.42 7.22 -15.59
N ALA A 79 7.48 7.33 -14.80
CA ALA A 79 8.29 8.56 -14.74
C ALA A 79 8.91 8.89 -16.11
N ALA A 80 9.48 7.89 -16.80
CA ALA A 80 10.05 8.06 -18.14
C ALA A 80 9.00 8.46 -19.18
N ALA A 81 7.80 7.87 -19.11
CA ALA A 81 6.68 8.23 -19.95
C ALA A 81 6.29 9.68 -19.73
N LEU A 82 6.08 10.12 -18.49
CA LEU A 82 5.69 11.51 -18.18
C LEU A 82 6.78 12.53 -18.52
N ALA A 83 8.05 12.12 -18.54
CA ALA A 83 9.17 12.96 -18.97
C ALA A 83 9.35 13.02 -20.49
N THR A 84 8.56 12.26 -21.27
CA THR A 84 8.67 12.26 -22.73
C THR A 84 8.15 13.58 -23.29
N ASP A 85 9.02 14.28 -24.02
CA ASP A 85 8.67 15.55 -24.65
C ASP A 85 7.59 15.35 -25.71
N LEU A 86 6.49 16.06 -25.56
CA LEU A 86 5.35 15.96 -26.46
C LEU A 86 5.38 17.09 -27.49
N ALA A 87 5.38 16.70 -28.76
CA ALA A 87 5.11 17.61 -29.86
C ALA A 87 3.79 17.22 -30.53
N PRO A 88 2.96 18.18 -30.96
CA PRO A 88 1.74 17.89 -31.71
C PRO A 88 2.00 16.98 -32.90
N CYS A 89 1.33 15.83 -32.93
CA CYS A 89 1.50 14.81 -33.96
C CYS A 89 0.16 14.16 -34.34
N ASP A 90 0.17 13.38 -35.43
CA ASP A 90 -0.96 12.49 -35.71
C ASP A 90 -0.95 11.34 -34.69
N LEU A 91 -1.93 11.34 -33.79
CA LEU A 91 -2.03 10.32 -32.74
C LEU A 91 -2.11 8.90 -33.31
N ALA A 92 -2.65 8.72 -34.51
CA ALA A 92 -2.69 7.41 -35.17
C ALA A 92 -1.28 6.80 -35.38
N GLY A 93 -0.24 7.64 -35.42
CA GLY A 93 1.15 7.19 -35.54
C GLY A 93 1.81 6.77 -34.23
N ILE A 94 1.23 7.08 -33.07
CA ILE A 94 1.81 6.77 -31.75
C ILE A 94 0.93 5.87 -30.88
N VAL A 95 -0.37 5.76 -31.16
CA VAL A 95 -1.27 4.85 -30.44
C VAL A 95 -0.81 3.40 -30.64
N PRO A 96 -0.51 2.63 -29.57
CA PRO A 96 0.23 1.37 -29.70
C PRO A 96 -0.63 0.19 -30.16
N ALA A 97 -1.96 0.30 -30.10
CA ALA A 97 -2.91 -0.69 -30.59
C ALA A 97 -4.28 -0.06 -30.93
N PRO A 98 -5.09 -0.65 -31.84
CA PRO A 98 -6.42 -0.13 -32.19
C PRO A 98 -7.36 0.03 -31.00
N ALA A 99 -7.25 -0.87 -30.02
CA ALA A 99 -7.86 -0.74 -28.70
C ALA A 99 -6.85 -1.18 -27.65
N GLY A 100 -6.83 -0.52 -26.50
CA GLY A 100 -5.91 -0.87 -25.44
C GLY A 100 -6.31 -0.32 -24.09
N MET A 101 -5.62 -0.80 -23.07
CA MET A 101 -5.73 -0.33 -21.70
C MET A 101 -4.33 -0.26 -21.11
N VAL A 102 -4.02 0.87 -20.51
CA VAL A 102 -2.80 1.10 -19.77
C VAL A 102 -3.10 1.30 -18.30
N MET A 103 -2.26 0.73 -17.44
CA MET A 103 -2.29 0.91 -15.99
C MET A 103 -0.93 1.36 -15.50
N TRP A 104 -0.91 2.41 -14.68
CA TRP A 104 0.32 2.99 -14.15
C TRP A 104 0.52 2.56 -12.70
N ALA A 105 1.73 2.12 -12.36
CA ALA A 105 2.10 1.81 -10.97
C ALA A 105 2.01 3.06 -10.08
N THR A 106 2.42 4.21 -10.60
CA THR A 106 2.24 5.53 -9.98
C THR A 106 1.14 6.28 -10.72
N PRO A 107 0.06 6.73 -10.04
CA PRO A 107 -1.00 7.50 -10.69
C PRO A 107 -0.44 8.80 -11.30
N PRO A 108 -0.61 9.04 -12.62
CA PRO A 108 -0.06 10.24 -13.27
C PRO A 108 -0.83 11.52 -12.92
N CYS A 109 -2.08 11.39 -12.47
CA CYS A 109 -2.92 12.51 -12.07
C CYS A 109 -4.01 12.06 -11.10
N THR A 110 -4.79 13.02 -10.60
CA THR A 110 -5.96 12.79 -9.75
C THR A 110 -7.20 13.46 -10.31
N THR A 111 -8.37 12.95 -9.95
CA THR A 111 -9.66 13.62 -10.18
C THR A 111 -9.72 14.96 -9.45
N ASP A 112 -10.75 15.76 -9.73
CA ASP A 112 -11.03 17.03 -9.03
C ASP A 112 -11.31 16.80 -7.52
N THR A 113 -11.72 15.60 -7.15
CA THR A 113 -11.92 15.19 -5.76
C THR A 113 -10.65 14.57 -5.14
N GLY A 114 -9.52 14.55 -5.85
CA GLY A 114 -8.24 14.01 -5.38
C GLY A 114 -8.18 12.48 -5.35
N VAL A 115 -9.04 11.79 -6.10
CA VAL A 115 -8.96 10.33 -6.28
C VAL A 115 -7.93 10.02 -7.37
N PRO A 116 -6.99 9.09 -7.17
CA PRO A 116 -6.00 8.76 -8.19
C PRO A 116 -6.61 8.18 -9.47
N ILE A 117 -6.14 8.64 -10.63
CA ILE A 117 -6.39 7.98 -11.92
C ILE A 117 -5.32 6.93 -12.12
N VAL A 118 -5.70 5.65 -12.15
CA VAL A 118 -4.76 4.52 -12.16
C VAL A 118 -4.69 3.81 -13.50
N ALA A 119 -5.67 4.01 -14.38
CA ALA A 119 -5.69 3.42 -15.70
C ALA A 119 -6.43 4.29 -16.73
N ALA A 120 -6.14 4.06 -18.01
CA ALA A 120 -6.91 4.58 -19.14
C ALA A 120 -7.11 3.48 -20.18
N SER A 121 -8.28 3.44 -20.79
CA SER A 121 -8.57 2.61 -21.97
C SER A 121 -8.83 3.48 -23.19
N TRP A 122 -8.57 2.93 -24.37
CA TRP A 122 -8.88 3.60 -25.63
C TRP A 122 -9.39 2.61 -26.68
N GLY A 123 -10.02 3.15 -27.71
CA GLY A 123 -10.42 2.41 -28.89
C GLY A 123 -11.03 3.31 -29.96
N GLU A 124 -11.33 2.75 -31.12
CA GLU A 124 -11.95 3.50 -32.22
C GLU A 124 -13.33 4.06 -31.82
N ALA A 125 -13.58 5.32 -32.18
CA ALA A 125 -14.88 5.98 -32.07
C ALA A 125 -15.73 5.76 -33.33
N GLU A 126 -17.04 6.01 -33.27
CA GLU A 126 -17.96 5.74 -34.40
C GLU A 126 -17.63 6.52 -35.69
N ASP A 127 -16.94 7.66 -35.57
CA ASP A 127 -16.49 8.49 -36.69
C ASP A 127 -15.07 8.18 -37.18
N GLY A 128 -14.45 7.09 -36.67
CA GLY A 128 -13.07 6.72 -36.92
C GLY A 128 -12.05 7.52 -36.08
N GLY A 129 -12.53 8.32 -35.13
CA GLY A 129 -11.70 9.01 -34.14
C GLY A 129 -11.20 8.07 -33.04
N LEU A 130 -10.65 8.66 -31.99
CA LEU A 130 -10.19 7.93 -30.81
C LEU A 130 -11.10 8.23 -29.62
N TRP A 131 -11.59 7.19 -28.98
CA TRP A 131 -12.25 7.26 -27.68
C TRP A 131 -11.25 6.95 -26.58
N ILE A 132 -11.24 7.75 -25.52
CA ILE A 132 -10.42 7.52 -24.32
C ILE A 132 -11.34 7.55 -23.09
N THR A 133 -11.18 6.56 -22.22
CA THR A 133 -11.88 6.44 -20.95
C THR A 133 -10.85 6.39 -19.82
N TRP A 134 -11.05 7.15 -18.75
CA TRP A 134 -10.16 7.15 -17.59
C TRP A 134 -10.80 6.45 -16.39
N TRP A 135 -9.96 5.74 -15.66
CA TRP A 135 -10.35 4.88 -14.57
C TRP A 135 -9.64 5.29 -13.28
N SER A 136 -10.45 5.58 -12.25
CA SER A 136 -9.98 5.91 -10.91
C SER A 136 -9.91 4.69 -10.00
N ASP A 137 -9.19 4.80 -8.89
CA ASP A 137 -9.18 3.77 -7.85
C ASP A 137 -10.46 3.83 -6.99
N ASN A 138 -11.36 2.85 -7.15
CA ASN A 138 -12.59 2.79 -6.37
C ASN A 138 -12.34 2.62 -4.86
N ALA A 139 -11.26 1.93 -4.45
CA ALA A 139 -10.97 1.77 -3.03
C ALA A 139 -10.55 3.11 -2.42
N ALA A 140 -9.68 3.86 -3.11
CA ALA A 140 -9.31 5.22 -2.70
C ALA A 140 -10.52 6.16 -2.70
N ALA A 141 -11.43 6.03 -3.68
CA ALA A 141 -12.66 6.80 -3.72
C ALA A 141 -13.56 6.50 -2.50
N ALA A 142 -13.79 5.22 -2.18
CA ALA A 142 -14.59 4.83 -1.03
C ALA A 142 -14.01 5.36 0.28
N ILE A 143 -12.70 5.20 0.51
CA ILE A 143 -12.02 5.71 1.71
C ILE A 143 -12.23 7.21 1.85
N ARG A 144 -12.07 7.97 0.75
CA ARG A 144 -12.22 9.42 0.76
C ARG A 144 -13.66 9.87 1.02
N LEU A 145 -14.63 9.14 0.50
CA LEU A 145 -16.06 9.42 0.69
C LEU A 145 -16.59 8.91 2.05
N GLY A 146 -15.81 8.11 2.77
CA GLY A 146 -16.25 7.45 4.00
C GLY A 146 -17.23 6.30 3.73
N ASP A 147 -17.19 5.73 2.53
CA ASP A 147 -18.02 4.60 2.12
C ASP A 147 -17.38 3.26 2.50
N ASP A 148 -18.21 2.22 2.53
CA ASP A 148 -17.75 0.84 2.68
C ASP A 148 -17.01 0.38 1.42
N VAL A 149 -15.69 0.23 1.54
CA VAL A 149 -14.79 -0.18 0.46
C VAL A 149 -15.21 -1.52 -0.13
N ASP A 150 -15.55 -2.52 0.69
CA ASP A 150 -15.87 -3.87 0.21
C ASP A 150 -17.20 -3.86 -0.56
N ALA A 151 -18.19 -3.13 -0.03
CA ALA A 151 -19.48 -2.98 -0.70
C ALA A 151 -19.33 -2.27 -2.05
N LEU A 152 -18.52 -1.21 -2.13
CA LEU A 152 -18.27 -0.49 -3.37
C LEU A 152 -17.55 -1.37 -4.40
N LEU A 153 -16.49 -2.06 -3.99
CA LEU A 153 -15.71 -2.95 -4.87
C LEU A 153 -16.54 -4.13 -5.38
N GLN A 154 -17.50 -4.63 -4.59
CA GLN A 154 -18.41 -5.70 -5.02
C GLN A 154 -19.33 -5.26 -6.17
N VAL A 155 -19.74 -3.98 -6.19
CA VAL A 155 -20.68 -3.46 -7.20
C VAL A 155 -19.94 -2.87 -8.39
N ASN A 156 -18.93 -2.04 -8.14
CA ASN A 156 -18.27 -1.24 -9.16
C ASN A 156 -16.95 -1.85 -9.65
N GLY A 157 -16.45 -2.89 -8.97
CA GLY A 157 -15.13 -3.44 -9.24
C GLY A 157 -14.01 -2.54 -8.74
N TYR A 158 -12.78 -2.84 -9.13
CA TYR A 158 -11.59 -2.10 -8.67
C TYR A 158 -11.39 -0.75 -9.38
N LEU A 159 -11.94 -0.60 -10.58
CA LEU A 159 -11.77 0.58 -11.40
C LEU A 159 -13.08 1.36 -11.46
N GLY A 160 -13.04 2.61 -11.02
CA GLY A 160 -14.14 3.56 -11.12
C GLY A 160 -14.12 4.25 -12.48
N TYR A 161 -15.22 4.22 -13.20
CA TYR A 161 -15.35 5.07 -14.38
C TYR A 161 -15.35 6.54 -13.93
N ASP A 162 -14.39 7.33 -14.40
CA ASP A 162 -14.30 8.76 -14.06
C ASP A 162 -14.89 9.64 -15.17
N ARG A 163 -14.27 9.61 -16.36
CA ARG A 163 -14.67 10.42 -17.51
C ARG A 163 -14.26 9.77 -18.82
N GLU A 164 -14.71 10.35 -19.92
CA GLU A 164 -14.34 9.95 -21.27
C GLU A 164 -14.20 11.16 -22.20
N THR A 165 -13.38 11.01 -23.23
CA THR A 165 -13.24 12.01 -24.29
C THR A 165 -13.19 11.36 -25.65
N HIS A 166 -13.57 12.15 -26.64
CA HIS A 166 -13.45 11.82 -28.05
C HIS A 166 -12.46 12.78 -28.70
N ILE A 167 -11.46 12.21 -29.36
CA ILE A 167 -10.51 12.92 -30.22
C ILE A 167 -10.92 12.65 -31.66
N VAL A 168 -11.22 13.71 -32.42
CA VAL A 168 -11.62 13.57 -33.82
C VAL A 168 -10.46 13.01 -34.66
N PRO A 169 -10.75 12.30 -35.77
CA PRO A 169 -9.71 11.69 -36.60
C PRO A 169 -8.60 12.67 -36.99
N ARG A 170 -7.34 12.22 -36.89
CA ARG A 170 -6.13 12.99 -37.29
C ARG A 170 -6.03 14.37 -36.64
N SER A 171 -6.52 14.49 -35.40
CA SER A 171 -6.41 15.72 -34.63
C SER A 171 -5.52 15.55 -33.41
N TRP A 172 -4.94 16.67 -33.01
CA TRP A 172 -4.29 16.83 -31.73
C TRP A 172 -5.29 17.47 -30.75
N PRO A 173 -5.48 16.93 -29.54
CA PRO A 173 -6.34 17.55 -28.54
C PRO A 173 -5.68 18.83 -28.04
N ALA A 174 -6.27 20.00 -28.34
CA ALA A 174 -5.74 21.29 -27.88
C ALA A 174 -5.60 21.38 -26.35
N GLN A 175 -6.38 20.59 -25.61
CA GLN A 175 -6.29 20.45 -24.16
C GLN A 175 -4.94 19.90 -23.68
N ALA A 176 -4.24 19.11 -24.51
CA ALA A 176 -2.90 18.62 -24.19
C ALA A 176 -1.86 19.75 -24.19
N ASP A 177 -2.11 20.86 -24.88
CA ASP A 177 -1.18 22.00 -25.00
C ASP A 177 -1.45 23.12 -23.99
N ASP A 178 -2.56 23.07 -23.26
CA ASP A 178 -2.98 24.11 -22.31
C ASP A 178 -2.93 23.61 -20.87
N PRO A 179 -1.86 23.90 -20.10
CA PRO A 179 -1.75 23.55 -18.69
C PRO A 179 -2.86 24.12 -17.80
N ALA A 180 -3.59 25.15 -18.25
CA ALA A 180 -4.73 25.67 -17.51
C ALA A 180 -6.02 24.87 -17.75
N HIS A 181 -6.05 23.98 -18.75
CA HIS A 181 -7.21 23.17 -19.06
C HIS A 181 -7.37 22.04 -18.02
N PRO A 182 -8.57 21.78 -17.45
CA PRO A 182 -8.79 20.73 -16.45
C PRO A 182 -8.51 19.28 -16.90
N LEU A 183 -8.22 19.08 -18.19
CA LEU A 183 -7.92 17.77 -18.78
C LEU A 183 -6.45 17.66 -19.22
N HIS A 184 -5.64 18.69 -19.00
CA HIS A 184 -4.25 18.72 -19.43
C HIS A 184 -3.49 17.49 -18.93
N ASP A 185 -3.51 17.25 -17.61
CA ASP A 185 -2.77 16.15 -17.00
C ASP A 185 -3.28 14.77 -17.48
N PHE A 186 -4.58 14.66 -17.76
CA PHE A 186 -5.18 13.42 -18.28
C PHE A 186 -4.69 13.10 -19.70
N TYR A 187 -4.58 14.12 -20.56
CA TYR A 187 -4.06 13.95 -21.91
C TYR A 187 -2.54 13.77 -21.91
N GLN A 188 -1.80 14.56 -21.12
CA GLN A 188 -0.36 14.41 -20.94
C GLN A 188 -0.02 12.97 -20.50
N ALA A 189 -0.71 12.44 -19.48
CA ALA A 189 -0.49 11.08 -19.01
C ALA A 189 -0.56 10.02 -20.11
N VAL A 190 -1.65 10.02 -20.90
CA VAL A 190 -1.89 8.97 -21.88
C VAL A 190 -1.07 9.18 -23.17
N ILE A 191 -0.95 10.42 -23.64
CA ILE A 191 -0.23 10.74 -24.88
C ILE A 191 1.28 10.59 -24.67
N SER A 192 1.84 11.04 -23.53
CA SER A 192 3.26 10.82 -23.22
C SER A 192 3.58 9.34 -23.05
N THR A 193 2.65 8.55 -22.51
CA THR A 193 2.79 7.09 -22.48
C THR A 193 2.86 6.49 -23.90
N TRP A 194 1.96 6.88 -24.80
CA TRP A 194 2.01 6.41 -26.19
C TRP A 194 3.27 6.87 -26.94
N ALA A 195 3.67 8.13 -26.78
CA ALA A 195 4.89 8.68 -27.35
C ALA A 195 6.14 7.96 -26.81
N ALA A 196 6.18 7.64 -25.52
CA ALA A 196 7.27 6.89 -24.91
C ALA A 196 7.39 5.48 -25.49
N MET A 197 6.26 4.80 -25.72
CA MET A 197 6.23 3.48 -26.35
C MET A 197 6.66 3.55 -27.81
N ALA A 198 6.18 4.55 -28.57
CA ALA A 198 6.51 4.73 -29.98
C ALA A 198 7.98 5.12 -30.21
N SER A 199 8.56 5.92 -29.31
CA SER A 199 9.97 6.33 -29.36
C SER A 199 10.94 5.28 -28.79
N GLY A 200 10.43 4.27 -28.07
CA GLY A 200 11.24 3.30 -27.35
C GLY A 200 11.85 3.83 -26.05
N SER A 201 11.39 4.98 -25.55
CA SER A 201 11.78 5.52 -24.23
C SER A 201 11.33 4.62 -23.08
N VAL A 202 10.27 3.85 -23.30
CA VAL A 202 9.92 2.67 -22.50
C VAL A 202 9.95 1.43 -23.39
N SER A 203 10.30 0.28 -22.82
CA SER A 203 10.39 -0.98 -23.55
C SER A 203 9.69 -2.12 -22.82
N VAL A 204 9.22 -3.10 -23.58
CA VAL A 204 8.58 -4.30 -23.02
C VAL A 204 9.64 -5.13 -22.31
N THR A 205 9.53 -5.26 -20.99
CA THR A 205 10.43 -6.07 -20.15
C THR A 205 9.92 -7.50 -19.98
N ALA A 206 8.60 -7.70 -20.05
CA ALA A 206 7.97 -9.01 -19.93
C ALA A 206 6.58 -9.03 -20.59
N GLU A 207 6.16 -10.22 -21.01
CA GLU A 207 4.77 -10.51 -21.36
C GLU A 207 4.20 -11.48 -20.33
N LEU A 208 3.22 -11.03 -19.55
CA LEU A 208 2.61 -11.84 -18.50
C LEU A 208 1.34 -12.51 -19.02
N VAL A 209 1.32 -13.84 -19.00
CA VAL A 209 0.13 -14.64 -19.34
C VAL A 209 -0.77 -14.78 -18.13
N ALA A 210 -2.07 -14.56 -18.33
CA ALA A 210 -3.06 -14.66 -17.27
C ALA A 210 -3.06 -16.03 -16.57
N PRO A 211 -3.07 -16.07 -15.22
CA PRO A 211 -3.25 -17.29 -14.45
C PRO A 211 -4.50 -18.08 -14.89
N LYS A 212 -4.44 -19.42 -14.74
CA LYS A 212 -5.54 -20.31 -15.13
C LYS A 212 -6.91 -19.93 -14.54
N PRO A 213 -7.03 -19.51 -13.25
CA PRO A 213 -8.30 -19.07 -12.71
C PRO A 213 -8.91 -17.88 -13.45
N LEU A 214 -8.09 -16.87 -13.78
CA LEU A 214 -8.53 -15.69 -14.52
C LEU A 214 -8.96 -16.08 -15.94
N ARG A 215 -8.18 -16.92 -16.64
CA ARG A 215 -8.58 -17.42 -17.97
C ARG A 215 -9.94 -18.12 -17.97
N LYS A 216 -10.26 -18.87 -16.91
CA LYS A 216 -11.59 -19.48 -16.74
C LYS A 216 -12.68 -18.44 -16.53
N GLN A 217 -12.39 -17.34 -15.82
CA GLN A 217 -13.30 -16.22 -15.66
C GLN A 217 -13.53 -15.49 -16.99
N GLY A 218 -12.47 -15.17 -17.74
CA GLY A 218 -12.58 -14.58 -19.09
C GLY A 218 -13.46 -15.43 -20.02
N ALA A 219 -13.25 -16.75 -20.01
CA ALA A 219 -14.09 -17.68 -20.78
C ALA A 219 -15.59 -17.62 -20.39
N ARG A 220 -15.93 -17.44 -19.11
CA ARG A 220 -17.34 -17.25 -18.67
C ARG A 220 -17.94 -15.93 -19.16
N MET A 221 -17.09 -14.93 -19.37
CA MET A 221 -17.48 -13.62 -19.91
C MET A 221 -17.41 -13.58 -21.44
N ASN A 222 -17.07 -14.70 -22.10
CA ASN A 222 -16.85 -14.81 -23.53
C ASN A 222 -15.76 -13.84 -24.07
N VAL A 223 -14.69 -13.65 -23.27
CA VAL A 223 -13.52 -12.86 -23.66
C VAL A 223 -12.25 -13.68 -23.55
N THR A 224 -11.32 -13.48 -24.49
CA THR A 224 -9.97 -14.05 -24.40
C THR A 224 -9.10 -13.06 -23.65
N ILE A 225 -8.43 -13.51 -22.59
CA ILE A 225 -7.56 -12.62 -21.80
C ILE A 225 -6.23 -12.44 -22.55
N PRO A 226 -5.90 -11.22 -23.00
CA PRO A 226 -4.62 -10.96 -23.66
C PRO A 226 -3.46 -11.02 -22.65
N PRO A 227 -2.21 -11.23 -23.11
CA PRO A 227 -1.04 -11.02 -22.26
C PRO A 227 -0.96 -9.55 -21.83
N VAL A 228 -0.30 -9.30 -20.69
CA VAL A 228 0.06 -7.95 -20.25
C VAL A 228 1.48 -7.64 -20.69
N CYS A 229 1.65 -6.60 -21.49
CA CYS A 229 2.94 -6.02 -21.84
C CYS A 229 3.43 -5.17 -20.66
N CYS A 230 4.38 -5.70 -19.89
CA CYS A 230 5.01 -4.99 -18.78
C CYS A 230 6.09 -4.07 -19.35
N LEU A 231 6.01 -2.78 -19.06
CA LEU A 231 6.89 -1.74 -19.57
C LEU A 231 7.85 -1.29 -18.46
N GLY A 232 9.13 -1.17 -18.80
CA GLY A 232 10.19 -0.60 -17.99
C GLY A 232 10.82 0.61 -18.68
N ALA A 233 11.51 1.47 -17.93
CA ALA A 233 12.31 2.54 -18.50
C ALA A 233 13.42 1.96 -19.37
N SER A 234 13.58 2.47 -20.59
CA SER A 234 14.71 2.07 -21.44
C SER A 234 15.98 2.72 -20.91
N ALA A 235 17.05 1.94 -20.76
CA ALA A 235 18.35 2.50 -20.42
C ALA A 235 18.77 3.53 -21.50
N PRO A 236 19.25 4.73 -21.13
CA PRO A 236 19.70 5.70 -22.11
C PRO A 236 20.80 5.09 -22.96
N ALA A 237 20.58 5.04 -24.28
CA ALA A 237 21.51 4.47 -25.24
C ALA A 237 22.82 5.30 -25.24
N GLY A 238 23.83 4.89 -24.47
CA GLY A 238 25.18 5.42 -24.62
C GLY A 238 26.00 5.78 -23.37
N VAL A 239 25.66 5.32 -22.17
CA VAL A 239 26.57 5.45 -21.01
C VAL A 239 26.98 4.06 -20.53
N GLY A 240 28.25 3.70 -20.73
CA GLY A 240 28.82 2.46 -20.20
C GLY A 240 28.61 2.40 -18.69
N MET A 241 27.84 1.42 -18.23
CA MET A 241 27.55 1.24 -16.81
C MET A 241 28.81 0.78 -16.07
N HIS A 242 29.34 1.66 -15.22
CA HIS A 242 29.80 1.22 -13.92
C HIS A 242 28.54 0.91 -13.10
N HIS A 243 28.31 -0.37 -12.77
CA HIS A 243 27.32 -0.76 -11.77
C HIS A 243 27.68 -0.12 -10.43
N GLY A 244 26.95 0.93 -10.05
CA GLY A 244 27.20 1.71 -8.85
C GLY A 244 25.96 2.48 -8.43
N SER A 245 24.85 1.77 -8.20
CA SER A 245 23.80 2.27 -7.31
C SER A 245 23.24 1.10 -6.49
N GLU A 246 24.14 0.39 -5.80
CA GLU A 246 23.73 -0.31 -4.59
C GLU A 246 23.20 0.76 -3.64
N THR A 247 21.94 0.62 -3.26
CA THR A 247 21.21 1.57 -2.43
C THR A 247 21.95 1.71 -1.11
N GLU A 248 22.39 2.91 -0.75
CA GLU A 248 23.01 3.18 0.55
C GLU A 248 22.15 2.56 1.66
N GLY A 249 22.74 1.67 2.46
CA GLY A 249 22.06 1.02 3.60
C GLY A 249 21.55 -0.40 3.37
N GLN A 250 21.81 -1.04 2.22
CA GLN A 250 21.61 -2.49 2.08
C GLN A 250 22.83 -3.29 2.57
N ASP A 251 22.58 -4.48 3.12
CA ASP A 251 23.62 -5.41 3.54
C ASP A 251 24.06 -6.25 2.33
N GLU A 252 25.35 -6.21 2.00
CA GLU A 252 25.95 -6.88 0.83
C GLU A 252 25.65 -8.39 0.77
N ALA A 253 25.35 -9.03 1.90
CA ALA A 253 24.93 -10.43 1.94
C ALA A 253 23.67 -10.71 1.11
N PHE A 254 22.83 -9.69 0.89
CA PHE A 254 21.58 -9.80 0.15
C PHE A 254 21.62 -9.12 -1.23
N ALA A 255 22.80 -8.81 -1.77
CA ALA A 255 22.94 -8.22 -3.10
C ALA A 255 22.35 -9.14 -4.20
N GLN A 256 21.53 -8.58 -5.08
CA GLN A 256 20.77 -9.33 -6.10
C GLN A 256 21.66 -10.10 -7.07
N ILE A 257 22.84 -9.56 -7.41
CA ILE A 257 23.80 -10.20 -8.32
C ILE A 257 24.22 -11.60 -7.85
N ARG A 258 24.10 -11.86 -6.54
CA ARG A 258 24.51 -13.11 -5.93
C ARG A 258 23.38 -14.14 -5.89
N ASP A 259 22.11 -13.80 -6.17
CA ASP A 259 20.98 -14.73 -5.99
C ASP A 259 21.12 -16.03 -6.81
N GLY A 260 21.83 -15.98 -7.95
CA GLY A 260 22.14 -17.15 -8.76
C GLY A 260 23.01 -18.21 -8.05
N GLU A 261 23.74 -17.82 -7.01
CA GLU A 261 24.57 -18.71 -6.17
C GLU A 261 23.72 -19.54 -5.19
N LEU A 262 22.46 -19.16 -4.95
CA LEU A 262 21.62 -19.79 -3.94
C LEU A 262 20.79 -20.94 -4.52
N ASP A 263 20.66 -21.99 -3.72
CA ASP A 263 19.65 -23.02 -3.93
C ASP A 263 18.26 -22.39 -3.97
N ARG A 264 17.40 -22.94 -4.84
CA ARG A 264 16.05 -22.41 -5.09
C ARG A 264 15.24 -22.20 -3.79
N GLN A 265 15.42 -23.08 -2.80
CA GLN A 265 14.70 -23.02 -1.52
C GLN A 265 15.08 -21.84 -0.62
N TYR A 266 16.18 -21.12 -0.90
CA TYR A 266 16.64 -19.99 -0.10
C TYR A 266 16.57 -18.64 -0.83
N ARG A 267 16.16 -18.62 -2.11
CA ARG A 267 16.10 -17.39 -2.93
C ARG A 267 15.05 -16.39 -2.43
N TRP A 268 14.04 -16.89 -1.74
CA TRP A 268 13.00 -16.07 -1.11
C TRP A 268 13.58 -15.16 -0.01
N ILE A 269 14.64 -15.59 0.69
CA ILE A 269 15.24 -14.82 1.80
C ILE A 269 15.80 -13.46 1.33
N PRO A 270 16.70 -13.38 0.32
CA PRO A 270 17.14 -12.08 -0.19
C PRO A 270 16.03 -11.26 -0.85
N GLU A 271 15.04 -11.90 -1.49
CA GLU A 271 13.90 -11.21 -2.09
C GLU A 271 13.06 -10.51 -1.01
N LEU A 272 12.67 -11.22 0.04
CA LEU A 272 11.99 -10.68 1.22
C LEU A 272 12.82 -9.58 1.88
N TYR A 273 14.11 -9.80 2.12
CA TYR A 273 14.99 -8.81 2.74
C TYR A 273 14.97 -7.50 1.95
N ARG A 274 15.23 -7.55 0.64
CA ARG A 274 15.32 -6.34 -0.18
C ARG A 274 13.97 -5.64 -0.30
N ALA A 275 12.87 -6.39 -0.45
CA ALA A 275 11.53 -5.82 -0.46
C ALA A 275 11.23 -5.06 0.84
N THR A 276 11.50 -5.69 1.99
CA THR A 276 11.28 -5.10 3.31
C THR A 276 12.20 -3.91 3.56
N ALA A 277 13.49 -4.03 3.23
CA ALA A 277 14.46 -2.96 3.41
C ALA A 277 14.12 -1.73 2.57
N ARG A 278 13.71 -1.91 1.30
CA ARG A 278 13.23 -0.80 0.45
C ARG A 278 11.99 -0.14 1.04
N ARG A 279 11.01 -0.94 1.49
CA ARG A 279 9.78 -0.44 2.12
C ARG A 279 10.09 0.43 3.34
N LEU A 280 10.91 -0.08 4.25
CA LEU A 280 11.29 0.64 5.47
C LEU A 280 12.12 1.89 5.17
N HIS A 281 13.04 1.81 4.20
CA HIS A 281 13.79 2.98 3.75
C HIS A 281 12.88 4.09 3.21
N MET A 282 11.86 3.73 2.41
CA MET A 282 10.87 4.68 1.92
C MET A 282 10.11 5.35 3.08
N LEU A 283 9.67 4.58 4.09
CA LEU A 283 8.99 5.14 5.26
C LEU A 283 9.92 6.07 6.06
N GLU A 284 11.20 5.72 6.23
CA GLU A 284 12.20 6.58 6.86
C GLU A 284 12.42 7.88 6.08
N GLN A 285 12.52 7.81 4.74
CA GLN A 285 12.65 9.01 3.91
C GLN A 285 11.40 9.90 4.00
N GLN A 286 10.20 9.32 3.99
CA GLN A 286 8.97 10.08 4.15
C GLN A 286 8.90 10.75 5.53
N LEU A 287 9.38 10.08 6.59
CA LEU A 287 9.46 10.67 7.92
C LEU A 287 10.46 11.81 7.95
N GLU A 288 11.64 11.62 7.37
CA GLU A 288 12.66 12.66 7.27
C GLU A 288 12.17 13.86 6.48
N ASN A 289 11.41 13.66 5.40
CA ASN A 289 10.81 14.75 4.64
C ASN A 289 9.72 15.49 5.45
N ARG A 290 8.94 14.77 6.27
CA ARG A 290 7.82 15.34 7.04
C ARG A 290 8.27 16.05 8.32
N VAL A 291 9.25 15.48 9.03
CA VAL A 291 9.80 15.99 10.30
C VAL A 291 11.33 15.82 10.32
N PRO A 292 12.07 16.66 9.55
CA PRO A 292 13.51 16.51 9.34
C PRO A 292 14.33 16.41 10.63
N GLY A 293 15.19 15.39 10.71
CA GLY A 293 16.10 15.14 11.83
C GLY A 293 15.40 14.83 13.16
N MET A 294 14.09 14.57 13.15
CA MET A 294 13.34 14.28 14.38
C MET A 294 13.73 12.93 14.97
N VAL A 295 13.94 11.91 14.13
CA VAL A 295 14.29 10.56 14.61
C VAL A 295 15.66 10.58 15.30
N GLU A 296 16.66 11.25 14.73
CA GLU A 296 17.98 11.45 15.33
C GLU A 296 17.89 12.20 16.66
N HIS A 297 17.02 13.21 16.72
CA HIS A 297 16.79 13.96 17.95
C HIS A 297 16.19 13.07 19.05
N LEU A 298 15.19 12.24 18.72
CA LEU A 298 14.61 11.28 19.67
C LEU A 298 15.63 10.24 20.15
N LEU A 299 16.47 9.72 19.25
CA LEU A 299 17.55 8.78 19.60
C LEU A 299 18.56 9.40 20.57
N GLN A 300 18.90 10.68 20.39
CA GLN A 300 19.76 11.40 21.32
C GLN A 300 19.06 11.65 22.67
N ALA A 301 17.79 12.05 22.64
CA ALA A 301 17.01 12.30 23.86
C ALA A 301 16.75 11.02 24.68
N ALA A 302 16.68 9.86 24.02
CA ALA A 302 16.53 8.56 24.69
C ALA A 302 17.74 8.17 25.56
N ALA A 303 18.91 8.80 25.33
CA ALA A 303 20.09 8.60 26.19
C ALA A 303 19.87 9.18 27.60
N ASP A 304 19.10 10.27 27.70
CA ASP A 304 18.69 10.89 28.95
C ASP A 304 17.41 10.22 29.44
N ARG A 305 17.57 8.96 29.89
CA ARG A 305 16.45 8.12 30.30
C ARG A 305 15.69 8.77 31.47
N GLY A 306 14.40 9.04 31.28
CA GLY A 306 13.52 9.53 32.34
C GLY A 306 13.02 8.42 33.27
N ASP A 307 11.99 8.74 34.07
CA ASP A 307 11.45 7.86 35.11
C ASP A 307 10.57 6.69 34.60
N TRP A 308 10.72 6.28 33.34
CA TRP A 308 9.95 5.18 32.74
C TRP A 308 10.71 3.83 32.74
N PRO A 309 9.98 2.70 32.68
CA PRO A 309 10.56 1.36 32.70
C PRO A 309 11.54 1.10 31.54
N SER A 310 12.51 0.20 31.73
CA SER A 310 13.61 0.00 30.77
C SER A 310 13.20 -0.71 29.49
N TRP A 311 12.09 -1.44 29.55
CA TRP A 311 11.49 -2.08 28.39
C TRP A 311 10.78 -1.08 27.46
N CYS A 312 10.45 0.12 27.96
CA CYS A 312 9.91 1.21 27.15
C CYS A 312 11.07 2.09 26.67
N TRP A 313 11.25 2.21 25.36
CA TRP A 313 12.29 3.10 24.81
C TRP A 313 12.03 4.56 25.18
N MET A 314 10.85 5.06 24.80
CA MET A 314 10.39 6.41 25.14
C MET A 314 8.86 6.43 25.11
N PRO A 315 8.19 6.94 26.16
CA PRO A 315 6.74 7.13 26.17
C PRO A 315 6.29 8.05 25.03
N ILE A 316 5.13 7.78 24.41
CA ILE A 316 4.58 8.64 23.35
C ILE A 316 4.34 10.07 23.85
N THR A 317 3.95 10.23 25.12
CA THR A 317 3.79 11.56 25.73
C THR A 317 5.07 12.38 25.66
N ARG A 318 6.24 11.76 25.89
CA ARG A 318 7.53 12.43 25.77
C ARG A 318 7.90 12.72 24.31
N ILE A 319 7.56 11.83 23.39
CA ILE A 319 7.74 12.07 21.94
C ILE A 319 6.88 13.24 21.48
N LEU A 320 5.64 13.34 21.95
CA LEU A 320 4.73 14.45 21.65
C LEU A 320 5.27 15.79 22.14
N GLU A 321 5.83 15.84 23.35
CA GLU A 321 6.48 17.04 23.87
C GLU A 321 7.63 17.49 22.96
N LEU A 322 8.58 16.58 22.67
CA LEU A 322 9.74 16.87 21.82
C LEU A 322 9.35 17.22 20.38
N LEU A 323 8.32 16.56 19.86
CA LEU A 323 7.77 16.85 18.53
C LEU A 323 7.18 18.27 18.51
N ALA A 324 6.34 18.62 19.49
CA ALA A 324 5.71 19.94 19.59
C ALA A 324 6.73 21.07 19.84
N GLU A 325 7.85 20.79 20.51
CA GLU A 325 8.95 21.76 20.70
C GLU A 325 9.60 22.18 19.38
N ARG A 326 9.73 21.26 18.41
CA ARG A 326 10.38 21.51 17.11
C ARG A 326 9.41 21.81 15.98
N PHE A 327 8.27 21.15 16.00
CA PHE A 327 7.22 21.18 15.01
C PHE A 327 5.91 21.44 15.75
N PRO A 328 5.64 22.69 16.17
CA PRO A 328 4.45 22.99 16.96
C PRO A 328 3.17 22.80 16.13
N PRO A 329 2.12 22.19 16.70
CA PRO A 329 0.83 22.12 16.02
C PRO A 329 0.25 23.53 15.87
N THR A 330 -0.42 23.75 14.74
CA THR A 330 -1.23 24.92 14.38
C THR A 330 -2.41 25.19 15.32
N GLY A 331 -2.78 24.20 16.15
CA GLY A 331 -3.85 24.29 17.14
C GLY A 331 -5.22 23.84 16.65
N SER A 332 -5.36 23.40 15.40
CA SER A 332 -6.59 22.74 14.94
C SER A 332 -6.71 21.33 15.50
N MET A 333 -7.94 20.84 15.67
CA MET A 333 -8.18 19.47 16.15
C MET A 333 -7.59 18.41 15.21
N ILE A 334 -7.72 18.61 13.89
CA ILE A 334 -7.18 17.70 12.88
C ILE A 334 -5.67 17.60 13.00
N ASP A 335 -5.00 18.74 13.17
CA ASP A 335 -3.55 18.78 13.31
C ASP A 335 -3.06 18.16 14.64
N LEU A 336 -3.84 18.29 15.71
CA LEU A 336 -3.55 17.59 16.97
C LEU A 336 -3.64 16.07 16.81
N LEU A 337 -4.65 15.57 16.09
CA LEU A 337 -4.79 14.14 15.80
C LEU A 337 -3.65 13.64 14.90
N GLU A 338 -3.27 14.42 13.88
CA GLU A 338 -2.12 14.09 13.05
C GLU A 338 -0.80 14.09 13.84
N HIS A 339 -0.62 15.02 14.79
CA HIS A 339 0.53 15.01 15.69
C HIS A 339 0.58 13.76 16.57
N GLN A 340 -0.56 13.34 17.13
CA GLN A 340 -0.67 12.10 17.90
C GLN A 340 -0.31 10.88 17.07
N ARG A 341 -0.85 10.79 15.86
CA ARG A 341 -0.54 9.70 14.93
C ARG A 341 0.93 9.69 14.56
N LEU A 342 1.50 10.84 14.20
CA LEU A 342 2.91 10.97 13.83
C LEU A 342 3.84 10.62 15.01
N ALA A 343 3.50 11.01 16.23
CA ALA A 343 4.25 10.61 17.43
C ALA A 343 4.25 9.09 17.64
N ALA A 344 3.14 8.40 17.34
CA ALA A 344 3.09 6.94 17.38
C ALA A 344 3.95 6.27 16.30
N VAL A 345 3.96 6.83 15.09
CA VAL A 345 4.86 6.36 14.02
C VAL A 345 6.32 6.57 14.41
N LEU A 346 6.68 7.75 14.94
CA LEU A 346 8.02 8.04 15.44
C LEU A 346 8.43 7.14 16.60
N ALA A 347 7.49 6.76 17.48
CA ALA A 347 7.74 5.82 18.57
C ALA A 347 8.17 4.45 18.05
N ALA A 348 7.45 3.92 17.06
CA ALA A 348 7.75 2.63 16.45
C ALA A 348 9.07 2.65 15.67
N VAL A 349 9.25 3.62 14.76
CA VAL A 349 10.47 3.70 13.92
C VAL A 349 11.71 4.03 14.75
N GLY A 350 11.59 4.96 15.70
CA GLY A 350 12.68 5.33 16.59
C GLY A 350 13.12 4.19 17.51
N SER A 351 12.18 3.47 18.11
CA SER A 351 12.48 2.29 18.94
C SER A 351 13.08 1.14 18.12
N TRP A 352 12.62 0.94 16.88
CA TRP A 352 13.20 -0.05 15.95
C TRP A 352 14.64 0.28 15.57
N ARG A 353 14.93 1.55 15.25
CA ARG A 353 16.31 2.02 15.02
C ARG A 353 17.18 1.86 16.26
N ALA A 354 16.67 2.21 17.43
CA ALA A 354 17.38 2.03 18.70
C ALA A 354 17.71 0.55 18.98
N SER A 355 16.90 -0.36 18.46
CA SER A 355 17.07 -1.82 18.59
C SER A 355 18.07 -2.43 17.59
N GLY A 356 18.74 -1.62 16.75
CA GLY A 356 19.63 -2.14 15.71
C GLY A 356 18.91 -2.64 14.46
N ARG A 357 17.67 -2.18 14.23
CA ARG A 357 16.84 -2.45 13.04
C ARG A 357 16.56 -3.95 12.77
N PRO A 358 16.12 -4.74 13.76
CA PRO A 358 15.78 -6.15 13.54
C PRO A 358 14.54 -6.31 12.65
N LEU A 359 14.68 -7.12 11.60
CA LEU A 359 13.58 -7.70 10.83
C LEU A 359 13.44 -9.15 11.29
N VAL A 360 12.23 -9.57 11.63
CA VAL A 360 11.96 -10.93 12.11
C VAL A 360 10.94 -11.57 11.17
N ASN A 361 11.34 -12.67 10.53
CA ASN A 361 10.43 -13.53 9.80
C ASN A 361 10.14 -14.77 10.64
N ILE A 362 8.86 -15.08 10.84
CA ILE A 362 8.42 -16.21 11.65
C ILE A 362 8.23 -17.43 10.76
N HIS A 363 8.74 -18.57 11.19
CA HIS A 363 8.59 -19.82 10.44
C HIS A 363 7.12 -20.27 10.34
N ASP A 364 6.64 -20.56 9.12
CA ASP A 364 5.22 -20.86 8.82
C ASP A 364 4.62 -22.01 9.67
N GLN A 365 5.44 -23.00 10.05
CA GLN A 365 4.99 -24.11 10.90
C GLN A 365 4.54 -23.67 12.30
N LEU A 366 4.88 -22.45 12.74
CA LEU A 366 4.44 -21.90 14.01
C LEU A 366 3.07 -21.21 13.93
N VAL A 367 2.56 -20.91 12.72
CA VAL A 367 1.28 -20.21 12.54
C VAL A 367 0.12 -20.91 13.27
N PRO A 368 -0.10 -22.24 13.15
CA PRO A 368 -1.19 -22.91 13.86
C PRO A 368 -1.08 -22.81 15.39
N ARG A 369 0.15 -22.72 15.92
CA ARG A 369 0.37 -22.52 17.35
C ARG A 369 -0.06 -21.12 17.80
N PHE A 370 0.24 -20.09 17.00
CA PHE A 370 -0.18 -18.73 17.32
C PHE A 370 -1.68 -18.55 17.21
N GLU A 371 -2.31 -19.18 16.21
CA GLU A 371 -3.78 -19.22 16.09
C GLU A 371 -4.42 -19.86 17.33
N ALA A 372 -3.86 -20.97 17.81
CA ALA A 372 -4.34 -21.63 19.03
C ALA A 372 -4.14 -20.79 20.31
N ALA A 373 -3.16 -19.89 20.31
CA ALA A 373 -2.84 -19.01 21.43
C ALA A 373 -3.41 -17.58 21.27
N ALA A 374 -4.18 -17.31 20.21
CA ALA A 374 -4.53 -15.95 19.80
C ALA A 374 -5.31 -15.15 20.86
N ASP A 375 -6.07 -15.81 21.75
CA ASP A 375 -6.81 -15.11 22.81
C ASP A 375 -6.07 -15.04 24.16
N THR A 376 -4.82 -15.53 24.24
CA THR A 376 -4.03 -15.49 25.49
C THR A 376 -3.28 -14.18 25.61
N LEU A 377 -3.44 -13.47 26.74
CA LEU A 377 -2.71 -12.22 27.00
C LEU A 377 -1.45 -12.46 27.85
N PRO A 378 -0.24 -12.14 27.36
CA PRO A 378 1.00 -12.30 28.12
C PRO A 378 1.21 -11.11 29.09
N GLY A 379 0.62 -11.17 30.29
CA GLY A 379 0.74 -10.10 31.28
C GLY A 379 2.17 -9.85 31.80
N ASP A 380 3.07 -10.83 31.67
CA ASP A 380 4.48 -10.75 32.08
C ASP A 380 5.42 -10.31 30.94
N LEU A 381 4.89 -10.05 29.74
CA LEU A 381 5.66 -9.67 28.54
C LEU A 381 6.72 -8.59 28.80
N PRO A 382 6.48 -7.51 29.58
CA PRO A 382 7.48 -6.47 29.82
C PRO A 382 8.73 -6.96 30.56
N GLY A 383 8.61 -8.03 31.35
CA GLY A 383 9.74 -8.65 32.04
C GLY A 383 10.63 -9.49 31.13
N ARG A 384 10.13 -9.89 29.95
CA ARG A 384 10.80 -10.77 28.99
C ARG A 384 11.19 -10.08 27.68
N TRP A 385 10.65 -8.90 27.40
CA TRP A 385 10.89 -8.16 26.16
C TRP A 385 12.35 -7.69 26.06
N VAL A 386 13.09 -8.22 25.07
CA VAL A 386 14.57 -8.12 25.02
C VAL A 386 15.07 -6.91 24.23
N VAL A 387 14.32 -6.47 23.22
CA VAL A 387 14.65 -5.31 22.38
C VAL A 387 13.48 -4.34 22.37
N PRO A 388 13.70 -3.01 22.36
CA PRO A 388 12.59 -2.08 22.37
C PRO A 388 11.54 -2.29 21.27
N CYS A 389 11.96 -2.66 20.06
CA CYS A 389 11.07 -2.94 18.96
C CYS A 389 11.65 -3.94 17.95
N ILE A 390 10.77 -4.75 17.36
CA ILE A 390 11.04 -5.57 16.18
C ILE A 390 10.11 -5.18 15.04
N TYR A 391 10.57 -5.34 13.80
CA TYR A 391 9.71 -5.34 12.63
C TYR A 391 9.42 -6.79 12.22
N LEU A 392 8.19 -7.24 12.35
CA LEU A 392 7.76 -8.54 11.83
C LEU A 392 7.53 -8.42 10.34
N THR A 393 8.08 -9.34 9.54
CA THR A 393 7.95 -9.31 8.09
C THR A 393 7.48 -10.65 7.52
N SER A 394 6.61 -10.58 6.52
CA SER A 394 6.13 -11.74 5.76
C SER A 394 6.12 -11.43 4.27
N GLU A 395 6.31 -12.48 3.46
CA GLU A 395 6.12 -12.38 2.02
C GLU A 395 4.65 -12.16 1.68
N THR A 396 4.38 -11.23 0.77
CA THR A 396 3.06 -11.07 0.16
C THR A 396 3.20 -11.00 -1.36
N PRO A 397 2.13 -11.31 -2.13
CA PRO A 397 2.17 -11.18 -3.58
C PRO A 397 2.49 -9.76 -4.09
N SER A 398 2.20 -8.74 -3.29
CA SER A 398 2.44 -7.31 -3.57
C SER A 398 3.74 -6.76 -2.96
N GLY A 399 4.62 -7.63 -2.46
CA GLY A 399 5.89 -7.23 -1.83
C GLY A 399 6.00 -7.67 -0.37
N ALA A 400 6.74 -6.91 0.44
CA ALA A 400 6.84 -7.20 1.87
C ALA A 400 5.74 -6.45 2.63
N ALA A 401 4.95 -7.18 3.40
CA ALA A 401 4.10 -6.59 4.43
C ALA A 401 4.70 -6.89 5.80
N GLY A 402 4.28 -6.13 6.80
CA GLY A 402 4.77 -6.35 8.14
C GLY A 402 4.10 -5.48 9.17
N LEU A 403 4.74 -5.41 10.34
CA LEU A 403 4.34 -4.49 11.38
C LEU A 403 5.49 -4.26 12.36
N PHE A 404 5.51 -3.07 12.95
CA PHE A 404 6.34 -2.82 14.12
C PHE A 404 5.63 -3.33 15.36
N VAL A 405 6.36 -4.03 16.22
CA VAL A 405 5.91 -4.48 17.55
C VAL A 405 6.81 -3.84 18.58
N HIS A 406 6.22 -3.05 19.49
CA HIS A 406 6.98 -2.42 20.57
C HIS A 406 6.14 -2.28 21.84
N LEU A 407 6.81 -2.18 22.99
CA LEU A 407 6.14 -1.87 24.25
C LEU A 407 6.11 -0.36 24.50
N GLU A 408 5.06 0.09 25.15
CA GLU A 408 4.88 1.48 25.57
C GLU A 408 4.39 1.56 27.02
N TRP A 409 4.83 2.62 27.69
CA TRP A 409 4.39 2.98 29.03
C TRP A 409 3.61 4.28 28.96
N ASP A 410 2.30 4.22 29.19
CA ASP A 410 1.47 5.40 29.35
C ASP A 410 1.83 6.04 30.69
N ALA A 411 2.54 7.16 30.66
CA ALA A 411 2.99 7.86 31.85
C ALA A 411 1.83 8.42 32.69
N ALA A 412 0.72 8.81 32.05
CA ALA A 412 -0.43 9.40 32.72
C ALA A 412 -1.21 8.33 33.48
N GLU A 413 -1.41 7.17 32.87
CA GLU A 413 -2.19 6.06 33.44
C GLU A 413 -1.31 4.99 34.13
N ARG A 414 0.02 5.16 34.07
CA ARG A 414 1.06 4.22 34.53
C ARG A 414 0.84 2.80 34.02
N ARG A 415 0.31 2.69 32.79
CA ARG A 415 -0.11 1.44 32.19
C ARG A 415 0.92 0.97 31.17
N THR A 416 0.97 -0.36 31.00
CA THR A 416 1.77 -1.00 29.96
C THR A 416 0.90 -1.31 28.75
N GLU A 417 1.39 -0.97 27.57
CA GLU A 417 0.74 -1.25 26.29
C GLU A 417 1.69 -2.03 25.38
N LEU A 418 1.16 -3.04 24.70
CA LEU A 418 1.77 -3.61 23.50
C LEU A 418 1.21 -2.85 22.30
N ARG A 419 2.09 -2.29 21.48
CA ARG A 419 1.70 -1.49 20.32
C ARG A 419 2.11 -2.15 19.02
N PHE A 420 1.20 -2.07 18.07
CA PHE A 420 1.40 -2.48 16.70
C PHE A 420 1.31 -1.24 15.80
N LEU A 421 2.29 -1.05 14.92
CA LEU A 421 2.17 -0.17 13.76
C LEU A 421 2.11 -1.05 12.53
N LEU A 422 0.91 -1.22 12.00
CA LEU A 422 0.60 -2.15 10.93
C LEU A 422 1.00 -1.56 9.58
N ASP A 423 1.85 -2.27 8.85
CA ASP A 423 2.33 -1.95 7.50
C ASP A 423 1.79 -2.99 6.51
N HIS A 424 0.47 -2.95 6.29
CA HIS A 424 -0.24 -3.89 5.42
C HIS A 424 -0.34 -3.43 3.97
N ASP A 425 -0.06 -2.15 3.71
CA ASP A 425 -0.09 -1.56 2.38
C ASP A 425 1.36 -1.31 1.91
N PRO A 426 1.97 -2.24 1.14
CA PRO A 426 3.36 -2.13 0.74
C PRO A 426 3.64 -0.91 -0.16
N VAL A 427 2.60 -0.27 -0.70
CA VAL A 427 2.70 0.89 -1.61
C VAL A 427 2.30 2.19 -0.91
N GLY A 428 1.38 2.13 0.06
CA GLY A 428 0.91 3.32 0.78
C GLY A 428 2.02 4.03 1.57
N GLY A 429 1.93 5.35 1.74
CA GLY A 429 2.92 6.11 2.53
C GLY A 429 2.73 6.00 4.04
N LEU A 430 3.35 6.90 4.80
CA LEU A 430 3.16 7.01 6.25
C LEU A 430 1.70 7.12 6.69
N ASP A 431 0.83 7.66 5.84
CA ASP A 431 -0.58 7.86 6.12
C ASP A 431 -1.40 6.56 6.03
N SER A 432 -0.88 5.50 5.39
CA SER A 432 -1.53 4.19 5.35
C SER A 432 -1.22 3.33 6.58
N LEU A 433 -0.23 3.71 7.39
CA LEU A 433 0.14 2.95 8.59
C LEU A 433 -0.94 3.07 9.67
N GLN A 434 -1.37 1.92 10.21
CA GLN A 434 -2.40 1.87 11.24
C GLN A 434 -1.77 1.62 12.62
N VAL A 435 -2.07 2.51 13.57
CA VAL A 435 -1.60 2.39 14.96
C VAL A 435 -2.64 1.65 15.78
N GLN A 436 -2.22 0.57 16.44
CA GLN A 436 -3.10 -0.26 17.25
C GLN A 436 -2.46 -0.59 18.60
N PRO A 437 -2.83 0.12 19.68
CA PRO A 437 -2.45 -0.27 21.03
C PRO A 437 -3.28 -1.46 21.53
N VAL A 438 -2.70 -2.20 22.47
CA VAL A 438 -3.31 -3.27 23.25
C VAL A 438 -2.84 -3.12 24.70
N HIS A 439 -3.74 -2.74 25.60
CA HIS A 439 -3.46 -2.66 27.03
C HIS A 439 -3.10 -4.05 27.57
N LEU A 440 -1.96 -4.20 28.24
CA LEU A 440 -1.59 -5.48 28.86
C LEU A 440 -2.30 -5.64 30.22
N THR A 441 -3.63 -5.67 30.17
CA THR A 441 -4.54 -5.83 31.32
C THR A 441 -5.63 -6.85 31.02
N GLY A 442 -6.05 -7.62 32.03
CA GLY A 442 -7.05 -8.68 31.85
C GLY A 442 -6.41 -10.06 31.75
N GLN A 443 -7.17 -11.04 31.27
CA GLN A 443 -6.68 -12.42 31.08
C GLN A 443 -6.60 -12.80 29.59
N THR A 444 -7.42 -12.17 28.75
CA THR A 444 -7.53 -12.47 27.32
C THR A 444 -7.17 -11.27 26.45
N VAL A 445 -6.82 -11.52 25.19
CA VAL A 445 -6.59 -10.44 24.20
C VAL A 445 -7.86 -9.65 23.99
N ARG A 446 -9.02 -10.32 24.01
CA ARG A 446 -10.33 -9.68 23.98
C ARG A 446 -10.54 -8.71 25.15
N ASP A 447 -10.22 -9.09 26.39
CA ASP A 447 -10.35 -8.22 27.57
C ASP A 447 -9.45 -6.98 27.45
N ALA A 448 -8.20 -7.21 27.03
CA ALA A 448 -7.22 -6.16 26.78
C ALA A 448 -7.72 -5.15 25.75
N LEU A 449 -8.27 -5.63 24.63
CA LEU A 449 -8.83 -4.77 23.59
C LEU A 449 -10.10 -4.07 24.06
N ALA A 450 -10.98 -4.72 24.81
CA ALA A 450 -12.15 -4.06 25.40
C ALA A 450 -11.72 -2.89 26.30
N ALA A 451 -10.71 -3.08 27.15
CA ALA A 451 -10.16 -2.01 27.98
C ALA A 451 -9.52 -0.90 27.14
N THR A 452 -8.83 -1.26 26.06
CA THR A 452 -8.19 -0.32 25.13
C THR A 452 -9.20 0.56 24.42
N TRP A 453 -10.19 -0.05 23.79
CA TRP A 453 -11.23 0.66 23.04
C TRP A 453 -12.14 1.49 23.95
N ALA A 454 -12.42 1.03 25.17
CA ALA A 454 -13.16 1.82 26.14
C ALA A 454 -12.39 3.11 26.49
N ALA A 455 -11.08 3.01 26.78
CA ALA A 455 -10.25 4.18 27.07
C ALA A 455 -10.16 5.14 25.87
N THR A 456 -9.95 4.61 24.67
CA THR A 456 -9.91 5.41 23.43
C THR A 456 -11.23 6.12 23.17
N ALA A 457 -12.36 5.42 23.30
CA ALA A 457 -13.69 6.01 23.11
C ALA A 457 -13.98 7.09 24.16
N MET A 458 -13.64 6.85 25.42
CA MET A 458 -13.79 7.86 26.48
C MET A 458 -12.93 9.11 26.20
N ARG A 459 -11.68 8.93 25.77
CA ARG A 459 -10.78 10.04 25.41
C ARG A 459 -11.33 10.84 24.22
N ALA A 460 -11.83 10.16 23.20
CA ALA A 460 -12.46 10.80 22.04
C ALA A 460 -13.73 11.58 22.43
N ASN A 461 -14.56 11.02 23.31
CA ASN A 461 -15.75 11.69 23.81
C ASN A 461 -15.40 12.96 24.61
N VAL A 462 -14.42 12.88 25.52
CA VAL A 462 -13.93 14.04 26.28
C VAL A 462 -13.41 15.14 25.34
N LEU A 463 -12.63 14.79 24.31
CA LEU A 463 -12.13 15.74 23.31
C LEU A 463 -13.27 16.38 22.49
N ALA A 464 -14.36 15.64 22.26
CA ALA A 464 -15.57 16.14 21.62
C ALA A 464 -16.52 16.91 22.56
N GLY A 465 -16.18 17.05 23.86
CA GLY A 465 -17.04 17.68 24.85
C GLY A 465 -18.28 16.83 25.22
N ASN A 466 -18.18 15.52 25.09
CA ASN A 466 -19.23 14.55 25.39
C ASN A 466 -18.80 13.64 26.55
N ASP A 467 -19.70 13.39 27.50
CA ASP A 467 -19.47 12.49 28.64
C ASP A 467 -20.08 11.09 28.42
N ALA A 468 -20.51 10.77 27.19
CA ALA A 468 -21.10 9.48 26.88
C ALA A 468 -20.11 8.33 27.17
N VAL A 469 -20.62 7.28 27.81
CA VAL A 469 -19.90 6.03 28.00
C VAL A 469 -20.30 5.07 26.87
N PRO A 470 -19.35 4.41 26.19
CA PRO A 470 -19.69 3.43 25.15
C PRO A 470 -20.56 2.31 25.72
N VAL A 471 -21.57 1.88 24.96
CA VAL A 471 -22.42 0.75 25.35
C VAL A 471 -21.65 -0.55 25.10
N THR A 472 -21.06 -1.09 26.16
CA THR A 472 -20.26 -2.32 26.12
C THR A 472 -21.09 -3.57 26.34
N GLY A 473 -20.73 -4.68 25.72
CA GLY A 473 -21.30 -6.01 25.99
C GLY A 473 -21.39 -6.89 24.74
N PRO A 474 -21.67 -8.19 24.88
CA PRO A 474 -21.93 -9.07 23.74
C PRO A 474 -23.13 -8.58 22.90
N GLY A 475 -22.98 -8.60 21.58
CA GLY A 475 -24.04 -8.18 20.64
C GLY A 475 -24.24 -6.66 20.53
N THR A 476 -23.35 -5.85 21.13
CA THR A 476 -23.29 -4.42 20.85
C THR A 476 -22.26 -4.14 19.75
N ALA A 477 -22.41 -3.03 19.01
CA ALA A 477 -21.43 -2.64 17.99
C ALA A 477 -20.00 -2.51 18.55
N PHE A 478 -19.87 -2.11 19.82
CA PHE A 478 -18.60 -2.10 20.55
C PHE A 478 -18.06 -3.52 20.75
N GLY A 479 -18.89 -4.44 21.23
CA GLY A 479 -18.53 -5.86 21.40
C GLY A 479 -18.07 -6.49 20.08
N ASP A 480 -18.83 -6.29 19.00
CA ASP A 480 -18.50 -6.83 17.68
C ASP A 480 -17.18 -6.27 17.13
N THR A 481 -16.89 -4.99 17.39
CA THR A 481 -15.61 -4.36 17.01
C THR A 481 -14.46 -4.97 17.79
N VAL A 482 -14.61 -5.15 19.12
CA VAL A 482 -13.61 -5.79 19.97
C VAL A 482 -13.35 -7.23 19.52
N ASP A 483 -14.39 -8.01 19.25
CA ASP A 483 -14.28 -9.41 18.82
C ASP A 483 -13.54 -9.52 17.47
N ARG A 484 -13.87 -8.64 16.51
CA ARG A 484 -13.17 -8.56 15.23
C ARG A 484 -11.70 -8.21 15.40
N GLN A 485 -11.39 -7.21 16.20
CA GLN A 485 -10.01 -6.80 16.48
C GLN A 485 -9.23 -7.90 17.22
N ALA A 486 -9.85 -8.59 18.18
CA ALA A 486 -9.22 -9.70 18.89
C ALA A 486 -8.88 -10.85 17.94
N SER A 487 -9.78 -11.17 16.99
CA SER A 487 -9.53 -12.21 15.98
C SER A 487 -8.36 -11.86 15.06
N HIS A 488 -8.14 -10.58 14.78
CA HIS A 488 -7.06 -10.12 13.91
C HIS A 488 -5.72 -9.99 14.65
N LEU A 489 -5.73 -9.34 15.82
CA LEU A 489 -4.52 -8.99 16.56
C LEU A 489 -4.01 -10.12 17.46
N GLY A 490 -4.87 -11.07 17.82
CA GLY A 490 -4.51 -12.15 18.73
C GLY A 490 -3.29 -12.96 18.28
N VAL A 491 -3.20 -13.24 16.98
CA VAL A 491 -2.03 -13.92 16.39
C VAL A 491 -0.75 -13.09 16.57
N PHE A 492 -0.81 -11.77 16.41
CA PHE A 492 0.35 -10.90 16.61
C PHE A 492 0.75 -10.76 18.08
N VAL A 493 -0.22 -10.80 19.01
CA VAL A 493 0.06 -10.88 20.45
C VAL A 493 0.78 -12.19 20.78
N ALA A 494 0.31 -13.32 20.23
CA ALA A 494 0.97 -14.62 20.42
C ALA A 494 2.38 -14.67 19.80
N ILE A 495 2.60 -14.02 18.65
CA ILE A 495 3.94 -13.88 18.04
C ILE A 495 4.85 -13.04 18.93
N ALA A 496 4.36 -11.92 19.49
CA ALA A 496 5.11 -11.09 20.42
C ALA A 496 5.51 -11.90 21.67
N ASP A 497 4.56 -12.64 22.25
CA ASP A 497 4.81 -13.52 23.38
C ASP A 497 5.93 -14.54 23.09
N PHE A 498 5.83 -15.20 21.92
CA PHE A 498 6.84 -16.15 21.46
C PHE A 498 8.21 -15.50 21.25
N ALA A 499 8.27 -14.34 20.61
CA ALA A 499 9.52 -13.63 20.35
C ALA A 499 10.26 -13.22 21.63
N ALA A 500 9.52 -13.05 22.73
CA ALA A 500 10.05 -12.80 24.07
C ALA A 500 10.25 -14.08 24.90
N SER A 501 9.99 -15.27 24.36
CA SER A 501 10.12 -16.53 25.10
C SER A 501 11.52 -17.13 24.96
N ASP A 502 11.96 -17.90 25.95
CA ASP A 502 13.20 -18.69 25.87
C ASP A 502 13.15 -19.79 24.81
N SER A 503 11.95 -20.14 24.33
CA SER A 503 11.75 -21.13 23.27
C SER A 503 12.04 -20.59 21.86
N ALA A 504 12.08 -19.26 21.68
CA ALA A 504 12.44 -18.68 20.41
C ALA A 504 13.93 -18.86 20.11
N LEU A 505 14.21 -19.28 18.88
CA LEU A 505 15.54 -19.32 18.29
C LEU A 505 15.56 -18.36 17.11
N PHE A 506 16.46 -17.37 17.17
CA PHE A 506 16.67 -16.41 16.10
C PHE A 506 17.95 -16.77 15.35
N THR A 507 17.82 -17.10 14.07
CA THR A 507 18.95 -17.41 13.20
C THR A 507 19.19 -16.24 12.25
N ASP A 508 20.41 -15.70 12.24
CA ASP A 508 20.80 -14.66 11.27
C ASP A 508 20.69 -15.22 9.86
N ALA A 509 19.87 -14.59 9.02
CA ALA A 509 19.62 -15.04 7.65
C ALA A 509 20.92 -15.13 6.83
N ARG A 510 21.95 -14.34 7.14
CA ARG A 510 23.26 -14.41 6.46
C ARG A 510 23.97 -15.74 6.68
N VAL A 511 23.80 -16.34 7.87
CA VAL A 511 24.34 -17.67 8.18
C VAL A 511 23.65 -18.73 7.34
N VAL A 512 22.32 -18.64 7.21
CA VAL A 512 21.52 -19.56 6.38
C VAL A 512 21.92 -19.46 4.90
N LEU A 513 22.26 -18.26 4.44
CA LEU A 513 22.74 -18.02 3.08
C LEU A 513 24.23 -18.36 2.88
N GLY A 514 25.00 -18.63 3.94
CA GLY A 514 26.45 -18.79 3.87
C GLY A 514 27.19 -17.51 3.47
N ARG A 515 26.67 -16.33 3.84
CA ARG A 515 27.12 -15.01 3.38
C ARG A 515 27.48 -14.06 4.52
N GLY A 516 28.49 -14.42 5.30
CA GLY A 516 29.07 -13.57 6.34
C GLY A 516 28.98 -14.19 7.72
N ASP A 517 29.62 -13.52 8.68
CA ASP A 517 29.70 -14.00 10.07
C ASP A 517 28.37 -13.82 10.79
N ALA A 518 28.02 -14.77 11.66
CA ALA A 518 26.81 -14.70 12.48
C ALA A 518 26.79 -13.44 13.36
N ARG A 519 25.71 -12.65 13.29
CA ARG A 519 25.39 -11.66 14.32
C ARG A 519 24.83 -12.32 15.57
N THR A 520 24.94 -11.63 16.70
CA THR A 520 24.34 -12.04 17.97
C THR A 520 22.92 -11.48 18.09
N TRP A 521 21.98 -12.31 18.53
CA TRP A 521 20.65 -11.87 18.97
C TRP A 521 20.66 -11.63 20.49
N PRO A 522 20.07 -10.52 20.98
CA PRO A 522 19.51 -9.41 20.22
C PRO A 522 20.60 -8.56 19.54
N PRO A 523 20.28 -7.81 18.46
CA PRO A 523 21.23 -6.91 17.83
C PRO A 523 21.76 -5.87 18.82
N ALA A 524 23.03 -5.48 18.64
CA ALA A 524 23.58 -4.36 19.39
C ALA A 524 22.85 -3.06 18.99
N PRO A 525 22.54 -2.16 19.94
CA PRO A 525 21.98 -0.86 19.63
C PRO A 525 22.88 -0.10 18.64
N GLY A 526 22.29 0.50 17.61
CA GLY A 526 23.06 1.21 16.60
C GLY A 526 22.21 1.95 15.57
N THR A 527 22.53 3.21 15.31
CA THR A 527 21.70 4.12 14.50
C THR A 527 21.98 4.08 13.00
N LYS A 528 23.14 3.51 12.60
CA LYS A 528 23.66 3.50 11.21
C LYS A 528 23.79 2.11 10.57
N GLN A 529 23.24 1.08 11.21
CA GLN A 529 23.32 -0.28 10.67
C GLN A 529 22.25 -0.48 9.59
N ALA A 530 22.54 -1.33 8.60
CA ALA A 530 21.49 -1.86 7.72
C ALA A 530 20.49 -2.69 8.53
N PRO A 531 19.23 -2.84 8.07
CA PRO A 531 18.30 -3.79 8.66
C PRO A 531 18.91 -5.20 8.77
N GLN A 532 18.55 -5.93 9.82
CA GLN A 532 19.10 -7.27 10.08
C GLN A 532 17.98 -8.30 10.05
N LEU A 533 17.99 -9.22 9.07
CA LEU A 533 16.97 -10.26 8.96
C LEU A 533 17.30 -11.47 9.83
N TRP A 534 16.35 -11.81 10.70
CA TRP A 534 16.37 -12.95 11.60
C TRP A 534 15.22 -13.90 11.26
N LEU A 535 15.54 -15.18 11.11
CA LEU A 535 14.54 -16.24 10.95
C LEU A 535 14.25 -16.83 12.33
N ALA A 536 13.00 -16.69 12.79
CA ALA A 536 12.58 -17.17 14.09
C ALA A 536 11.89 -18.54 13.97
N ALA A 537 12.40 -19.52 14.73
CA ALA A 537 11.84 -20.86 14.83
C ALA A 537 11.79 -21.31 16.30
N ASP A 538 11.08 -22.40 16.59
CA ASP A 538 11.14 -23.02 17.91
C ASP A 538 12.45 -23.81 18.07
N ARG A 539 13.10 -23.69 19.22
CA ARG A 539 14.29 -24.50 19.56
C ARG A 539 14.07 -25.99 19.42
N THR A 540 12.85 -26.49 19.66
CA THR A 540 12.55 -27.93 19.50
C THR A 540 12.53 -28.38 18.04
N MET A 541 12.52 -27.45 17.07
CA MET A 541 12.59 -27.78 15.65
C MET A 541 14.03 -27.93 15.13
N SER A 542 15.03 -27.56 15.92
CA SER A 542 16.46 -27.60 15.54
C SER A 542 17.19 -28.86 16.03
N SER A 543 16.48 -29.76 16.72
CA SER A 543 16.94 -31.08 17.16
C SER A 543 16.38 -32.16 16.27
#